data_AF-H8IRC5-F1
#
_entry.id   AF-H8IRC5-F1
#
_cell.length_a   1.000
_cell.length_b   1.000
_cell.length_c   1.000
_cell.angle_alpha   90.00
_cell.angle_beta   90.00
_cell.angle_gamma   90.00
#
_symmetry.space_group_name_H-M   'P 1'
#
loop_
_entity.id
_entity.type
_entity.pdbx_description
1 polymer ?
#
loop_
_entity_poly.entity_id
_entity_poly.type
_entity_poly.pdbx_seq_one_letter_code
_entity_poly.pdbx_strand_id
1 'polypeptide(L)'
;MSEQANPDAPAPPVAVTRRARVRALVLVAAGSAVTGLLIGALWAWIAPPIRAVVALTRSGERVHDYLGNESEHFFVAPALMLGLLTVLAVVASVWAWQWQQHRGPGMVVALSVGMLTAAAAAAAVGAGLVRLAYGALDFDAVPLSKSPSVAYVTQAPPVFFSDRPLQIAVSLMWPVGVAALVYAVRVAADARDDLGALPPERRASAALPVGGGGAAEAAVS
;
A
#
# COMPACT_ATOMS: atom_id res chain seq x y z
N MET A 1 -3.79 6.34 63.67
CA MET A 1 -4.78 6.10 62.60
C MET A 1 -3.95 5.82 61.36
N SER A 2 -3.69 4.54 61.11
CA SER A 2 -2.67 4.08 60.16
C SER A 2 -3.36 3.81 58.82
N GLU A 3 -3.05 4.63 57.81
CA GLU A 3 -3.58 4.49 56.46
C GLU A 3 -2.94 3.25 55.79
N GLN A 4 -3.69 2.16 55.70
CA GLN A 4 -3.30 0.98 54.93
C GLN A 4 -3.41 1.31 53.44
N ALA A 5 -2.26 1.40 52.77
CA ALA A 5 -2.20 1.49 51.32
C ALA A 5 -2.84 0.24 50.70
N ASN A 6 -3.94 0.44 49.97
CA ASN A 6 -4.69 -0.59 49.28
C ASN A 6 -3.81 -1.24 48.17
N PRO A 7 -3.48 -2.54 48.25
CA PRO A 7 -2.61 -3.20 47.27
C PRO A 7 -3.29 -3.46 45.91
N ASP A 8 -4.60 -3.21 45.79
CA ASP A 8 -5.39 -3.44 44.56
C ASP A 8 -5.58 -2.19 43.68
N ALA A 9 -4.83 -1.12 43.92
CA ALA A 9 -4.88 0.05 43.05
C ALA A 9 -4.32 -0.32 41.66
N PRO A 10 -5.12 -0.24 40.57
CA PRO A 10 -4.64 -0.59 39.23
C PRO A 10 -3.48 0.32 38.86
N ALA A 11 -2.36 -0.29 38.44
CA ALA A 11 -1.17 0.44 38.02
C ALA A 11 -1.56 1.47 36.92
N PRO A 12 -1.08 2.72 37.02
CA PRO A 12 -1.42 3.73 36.03
C PRO A 12 -0.98 3.27 34.63
N PRO A 13 -1.79 3.51 33.58
CA PRO A 13 -1.45 3.07 32.24
C PRO A 13 -0.11 3.68 31.84
N VAL A 14 0.84 2.83 31.45
CA VAL A 14 2.16 3.25 31.00
C VAL A 14 1.98 4.13 29.76
N ALA A 15 2.12 5.44 29.94
CA ALA A 15 1.98 6.40 28.85
C ALA A 15 3.09 6.16 27.81
N VAL A 16 2.71 5.64 26.65
CA VAL A 16 3.66 5.43 25.54
C VAL A 16 4.26 6.78 25.15
N THR A 17 5.57 6.90 25.28
CA THR A 17 6.27 8.16 25.00
C THR A 17 6.11 8.57 23.53
N ARG A 18 6.03 9.88 23.27
CA ARG A 18 6.00 10.45 21.89
C ARG A 18 7.13 9.90 21.03
N ARG A 19 8.31 9.69 21.62
CA ARG A 19 9.50 9.16 20.95
C ARG A 19 9.31 7.71 20.49
N ALA A 20 8.65 6.86 21.27
CA ALA A 20 8.34 5.49 20.87
C ALA A 20 7.36 5.44 19.69
N ARG A 21 6.32 6.31 19.70
CA ARG A 21 5.37 6.42 18.59
C ARG A 21 6.02 6.89 17.29
N VAL A 22 6.88 7.92 17.37
CA VAL A 22 7.63 8.42 16.21
C VAL A 22 8.56 7.35 15.64
N ARG A 23 9.28 6.61 16.51
CA ARG A 23 10.12 5.49 16.06
C ARG A 23 9.33 4.42 15.34
N ALA A 24 8.17 4.03 15.89
CA ALA A 24 7.29 3.05 15.25
C ALA A 24 6.81 3.52 13.86
N LEU A 25 6.36 4.77 13.75
CA LEU A 25 5.96 5.36 12.47
C LEU A 25 7.10 5.38 11.46
N VAL A 26 8.31 5.75 11.88
CA VAL A 26 9.50 5.75 11.02
C VAL A 26 9.85 4.33 10.55
N LEU A 27 9.78 3.34 11.43
CA LEU A 27 10.03 1.94 11.05
C LEU A 27 9.01 1.42 10.04
N VAL A 28 7.72 1.71 10.26
CA VAL A 28 6.65 1.33 9.33
C VAL A 28 6.86 2.03 7.97
N ALA A 29 7.10 3.34 7.98
CA ALA A 29 7.36 4.09 6.76
C ALA A 29 8.60 3.58 6.03
N ALA A 30 9.68 3.25 6.74
CA ALA A 30 10.90 2.70 6.16
C ALA A 30 10.66 1.31 5.55
N GLY A 31 9.96 0.42 6.26
CA GLY A 31 9.60 -0.90 5.74
C GLY A 31 8.74 -0.80 4.48
N SER A 32 7.72 0.06 4.51
CA SER A 32 6.87 0.32 3.35
C SER A 32 7.63 0.96 2.19
N ALA A 33 8.56 1.87 2.47
CA ALA A 33 9.41 2.47 1.44
C ALA A 33 10.29 1.41 0.76
N VAL A 34 10.95 0.53 1.51
CA VAL A 34 11.76 -0.56 0.94
C VAL A 34 10.92 -1.45 0.01
N THR A 35 9.71 -1.84 0.44
CA THR A 35 8.80 -2.59 -0.43
C THR A 35 8.40 -1.82 -1.67
N GLY A 36 8.13 -0.51 -1.54
CA GLY A 36 7.87 0.37 -2.67
C GLY A 36 9.04 0.44 -3.65
N LEU A 37 10.28 0.56 -3.16
CA LEU A 37 11.50 0.54 -3.96
C LEU A 37 11.58 -0.73 -4.82
N LEU A 38 11.35 -1.90 -4.21
CA LEU A 38 11.38 -3.19 -4.91
C LEU A 38 10.29 -3.28 -5.97
N ILE A 39 9.08 -2.81 -5.67
CA ILE A 39 7.97 -2.77 -6.64
C ILE A 39 8.29 -1.84 -7.80
N GLY A 40 8.83 -0.64 -7.53
CA GLY A 40 9.22 0.30 -8.57
C GLY A 40 10.32 -0.25 -9.48
N ALA A 41 11.30 -0.94 -8.91
CA ALA A 41 12.37 -1.60 -9.67
C ALA A 41 11.84 -2.79 -10.50
N LEU A 42 11.00 -3.63 -9.90
CA LEU A 42 10.34 -4.72 -10.62
C LEU A 42 9.52 -4.17 -11.79
N TRP A 43 8.70 -3.16 -11.54
CA TRP A 43 7.89 -2.51 -12.56
C TRP A 43 8.76 -1.96 -13.69
N ALA A 44 9.84 -1.23 -13.39
CA ALA A 44 10.74 -0.68 -14.40
C ALA A 44 11.40 -1.77 -15.27
N TRP A 45 11.58 -2.98 -14.73
CA TRP A 45 12.14 -4.11 -15.45
C TRP A 45 11.11 -4.79 -16.37
N ILE A 46 9.86 -4.90 -15.95
CA ILE A 46 8.80 -5.62 -16.70
C ILE A 46 7.92 -4.72 -17.55
N ALA A 47 7.93 -3.40 -17.32
CA ALA A 47 7.06 -2.47 -18.02
C ALA A 47 7.42 -2.43 -19.52
N PRO A 48 6.43 -2.62 -20.42
CA PRO A 48 6.69 -2.65 -21.84
C PRO A 48 7.10 -1.27 -22.34
N PRO A 49 8.23 -1.12 -23.04
CA PRO A 49 8.60 0.15 -23.67
C PRO A 49 7.63 0.49 -24.81
N ILE A 50 7.54 1.78 -25.16
CA ILE A 50 6.66 2.28 -26.21
C ILE A 50 7.50 2.61 -27.44
N ARG A 51 7.29 1.93 -28.56
CA ARG A 51 7.98 2.21 -29.83
C ARG A 51 7.13 3.13 -30.72
N ALA A 52 7.51 4.39 -30.81
CA ALA A 52 6.90 5.37 -31.70
C ALA A 52 7.67 5.45 -33.02
N VAL A 53 6.97 5.81 -34.10
CA VAL A 53 7.58 6.11 -35.39
C VAL A 53 7.34 7.58 -35.71
N VAL A 54 8.43 8.31 -35.90
CA VAL A 54 8.40 9.69 -36.39
C VAL A 54 8.64 9.64 -37.89
N ALA A 55 7.62 9.99 -38.67
CA ALA A 55 7.73 10.08 -40.12
C ALA A 55 7.63 11.55 -40.55
N LEU A 56 8.49 11.97 -41.47
CA LEU A 56 8.31 13.24 -42.19
C LEU A 56 7.30 13.04 -43.32
N THR A 57 6.26 13.88 -43.35
CA THR A 57 5.34 13.94 -44.50
C THR A 57 6.04 14.55 -45.72
N ARG A 58 5.46 14.34 -46.92
CA ARG A 58 5.95 14.97 -48.16
C ARG A 58 5.96 16.51 -48.11
N SER A 59 5.23 17.13 -47.18
CA SER A 59 5.20 18.58 -46.94
C SER A 59 6.22 19.08 -45.91
N GLY A 60 7.04 18.19 -45.32
CA GLY A 60 8.02 18.55 -44.30
C GLY A 60 7.46 18.66 -42.87
N GLU A 61 6.22 18.21 -42.65
CA GLU A 61 5.59 18.21 -41.33
C GLU A 61 5.94 16.91 -40.58
N ARG A 62 6.37 17.04 -39.32
CA ARG A 62 6.70 15.89 -38.46
C ARG A 62 5.41 15.28 -37.90
N VAL A 63 4.90 14.24 -38.55
CA VAL A 63 3.73 13.50 -38.07
C VAL A 63 4.22 12.31 -37.24
N HIS A 64 3.80 12.30 -35.98
CA HIS A 64 4.03 11.19 -35.05
C HIS A 64 2.82 10.28 -35.12
N ASP A 65 3.03 9.00 -35.44
CA ASP A 65 1.97 8.01 -35.38
C ASP A 65 2.45 6.79 -34.59
N TYR A 66 1.56 6.22 -33.78
CA TYR A 66 1.85 5.04 -32.98
C TYR A 66 1.45 3.82 -33.82
N LEU A 67 2.41 2.94 -34.13
CA LEU A 67 2.12 1.77 -34.95
C LEU A 67 1.20 0.79 -34.21
N GLY A 68 -0.03 0.63 -34.70
CA GLY A 68 -0.95 -0.42 -34.26
C GLY A 68 -1.26 -0.39 -32.76
N ASN A 69 -1.01 -1.50 -32.07
CA ASN A 69 -1.33 -1.67 -30.65
C ASN A 69 -0.36 -1.00 -29.68
N GLU A 70 0.70 -0.34 -30.16
CA GLU A 70 1.70 0.26 -29.27
C GLU A 70 1.11 1.40 -28.41
N SER A 71 -0.01 1.98 -28.83
CA SER A 71 -0.78 2.94 -28.03
C SER A 71 -1.39 2.32 -26.77
N GLU A 72 -1.64 1.01 -26.73
CA GLU A 72 -2.15 0.33 -25.54
C GLU A 72 -1.12 0.30 -24.40
N HIS A 73 0.18 0.40 -24.70
CA HIS A 73 1.22 0.40 -23.68
C HIS A 73 1.12 1.63 -22.74
N PHE A 74 0.52 2.74 -23.20
CA PHE A 74 0.19 3.89 -22.33
C PHE A 74 -0.83 3.55 -21.24
N PHE A 75 -1.68 2.55 -21.47
CA PHE A 75 -2.62 2.04 -20.47
C PHE A 75 -2.00 0.88 -19.67
N VAL A 76 -1.35 -0.07 -20.36
CA VAL A 76 -0.80 -1.28 -19.74
C VAL A 76 0.27 -0.93 -18.69
N ALA A 77 1.18 0.00 -18.97
CA ALA A 77 2.27 0.30 -18.05
C ALA A 77 1.79 0.90 -16.71
N PRO A 78 0.93 1.95 -16.66
CA PRO A 78 0.36 2.44 -15.41
C PRO A 78 -0.59 1.42 -14.75
N ALA A 79 -1.36 0.65 -15.54
CA ALA A 79 -2.23 -0.40 -15.01
C ALA A 79 -1.44 -1.50 -14.30
N LEU A 80 -0.27 -1.87 -14.83
CA LEU A 80 0.64 -2.84 -14.22
C LEU A 80 1.16 -2.33 -12.86
N MET A 81 1.53 -1.05 -12.76
CA MET A 81 1.92 -0.43 -11.49
C MET A 81 0.77 -0.50 -10.47
N LEU A 82 -0.44 -0.11 -10.87
CA LEU A 82 -1.62 -0.21 -10.01
C LEU A 82 -1.91 -1.65 -9.60
N GLY A 83 -1.75 -2.61 -10.51
CA GLY A 83 -1.92 -4.04 -10.23
C GLY A 83 -0.96 -4.53 -9.15
N LEU A 84 0.34 -4.24 -9.27
CA LEU A 84 1.35 -4.58 -8.27
C LEU A 84 1.05 -3.95 -6.90
N LEU A 85 0.66 -2.66 -6.88
CA LEU A 85 0.30 -1.96 -5.65
C LEU A 85 -1.00 -2.51 -5.04
N THR A 86 -1.94 -2.99 -5.85
CA THR A 86 -3.17 -3.65 -5.38
C THR A 86 -2.84 -4.96 -4.67
N VAL A 87 -1.96 -5.78 -5.24
CA VAL A 87 -1.48 -7.01 -4.60
C VAL A 87 -0.83 -6.71 -3.26
N LEU A 88 0.05 -5.70 -3.20
CA LEU A 88 0.65 -5.25 -1.95
C LEU A 88 -0.42 -4.82 -0.93
N ALA A 89 -1.38 -4.00 -1.34
CA ALA A 89 -2.44 -3.48 -0.46
C ALA A 89 -3.27 -4.61 0.15
N VAL A 90 -3.63 -5.61 -0.65
CA VAL A 90 -4.37 -6.80 -0.18
C VAL A 90 -3.51 -7.59 0.81
N VAL A 91 -2.28 -7.96 0.45
CA VAL A 91 -1.39 -8.76 1.30
C VAL A 91 -1.09 -8.05 2.61
N ALA A 92 -0.77 -6.75 2.56
CA ALA A 92 -0.49 -5.94 3.73
C ALA A 92 -1.72 -5.80 4.63
N SER A 93 -2.93 -5.61 4.07
CA SER A 93 -4.16 -5.59 4.84
C SER A 93 -4.45 -6.93 5.52
N VAL A 94 -4.25 -8.04 4.81
CA VAL A 94 -4.44 -9.39 5.34
C VAL A 94 -3.45 -9.69 6.46
N TRP A 95 -2.20 -9.26 6.29
CA TRP A 95 -1.13 -9.39 7.28
C TRP A 95 -1.42 -8.54 8.52
N ALA A 96 -1.80 -7.27 8.34
CA ALA A 96 -2.17 -6.38 9.43
C ALA A 96 -3.31 -6.95 10.28
N TRP A 97 -4.26 -7.65 9.66
CA TRP A 97 -5.35 -8.33 10.37
C TRP A 97 -4.89 -9.48 11.27
N GLN A 98 -3.75 -10.12 10.97
CA GLN A 98 -3.20 -11.19 11.81
C GLN A 98 -2.71 -10.67 13.16
N TRP A 99 -2.39 -9.39 13.26
CA TRP A 99 -1.96 -8.77 14.51
C TRP A 99 -3.15 -8.35 15.38
N GLN A 100 -3.80 -9.36 15.98
CA GLN A 100 -4.96 -9.18 16.88
C GLN A 100 -4.76 -8.09 17.94
N GLN A 101 -3.55 -8.00 18.52
CA GLN A 101 -3.22 -7.04 19.57
C GLN A 101 -3.29 -5.56 19.14
N HIS A 102 -3.24 -5.28 17.83
CA HIS A 102 -3.19 -3.92 17.30
C HIS A 102 -4.42 -3.57 16.45
N ARG A 103 -5.45 -4.42 16.43
CA ARG A 103 -6.67 -4.16 15.67
C ARG A 103 -7.34 -2.89 16.15
N GLY A 104 -7.85 -2.09 15.21
CA GLY A 104 -8.53 -0.83 15.49
C GLY A 104 -8.22 0.28 14.47
N PRO A 105 -8.76 1.49 14.69
CA PRO A 105 -8.60 2.62 13.77
C PRO A 105 -7.13 3.03 13.58
N GLY A 106 -6.30 2.85 14.62
CA GLY A 106 -4.86 3.11 14.54
C GLY A 106 -4.14 2.24 13.50
N MET A 107 -4.54 0.98 13.35
CA MET A 107 -3.98 0.08 12.32
C MET A 107 -4.33 0.55 10.91
N VAL A 108 -5.57 1.02 10.71
CA VAL A 108 -6.00 1.55 9.41
C VAL A 108 -5.17 2.77 9.04
N VAL A 109 -4.96 3.71 9.97
CA VAL A 109 -4.11 4.89 9.74
C VAL A 109 -2.68 4.48 9.39
N ALA A 110 -2.09 3.54 10.14
CA ALA A 110 -0.73 3.05 9.89
C ALA A 110 -0.62 2.37 8.52
N LEU A 111 -1.60 1.53 8.16
CA LEU A 111 -1.68 0.85 6.87
C LEU A 111 -1.82 1.85 5.73
N SER A 112 -2.69 2.85 5.87
CA SER A 112 -2.88 3.92 4.88
C SER A 112 -1.60 4.72 4.65
N VAL A 113 -0.92 5.14 5.71
CA VAL A 113 0.37 5.86 5.61
C VAL A 113 1.44 4.98 4.96
N GLY A 114 1.51 3.70 5.34
CA GLY A 114 2.42 2.75 4.74
C GLY A 114 2.18 2.55 3.24
N MET A 115 0.92 2.37 2.83
CA MET A 115 0.54 2.21 1.42
C MET A 115 0.85 3.46 0.59
N LEU A 116 0.55 4.65 1.12
CA LEU A 116 0.87 5.90 0.44
C LEU A 116 2.40 6.06 0.26
N THR A 117 3.16 5.73 1.32
CA THR A 117 4.63 5.79 1.28
C THR A 117 5.20 4.80 0.27
N ALA A 118 4.69 3.56 0.26
CA ALA A 118 5.10 2.53 -0.70
C ALA A 118 4.77 2.94 -2.15
N ALA A 119 3.58 3.48 -2.39
CA ALA A 119 3.16 3.93 -3.72
C ALA A 119 4.04 5.09 -4.23
N ALA A 120 4.30 6.09 -3.39
CA ALA A 120 5.15 7.22 -3.75
C ALA A 120 6.59 6.76 -4.04
N ALA A 121 7.14 5.86 -3.21
CA ALA A 121 8.47 5.31 -3.40
C ALA A 121 8.57 4.46 -4.67
N ALA A 122 7.57 3.60 -4.95
CA ALA A 122 7.50 2.80 -6.16
C ALA A 122 7.41 3.66 -7.41
N ALA A 123 6.57 4.70 -7.41
CA ALA A 123 6.43 5.60 -8.54
C ALA A 123 7.71 6.40 -8.80
N ALA A 124 8.35 6.93 -7.75
CA ALA A 124 9.60 7.68 -7.87
C ALA A 124 10.74 6.81 -8.41
N VAL A 125 10.87 5.58 -7.91
CA VAL A 125 11.91 4.63 -8.35
C VAL A 125 11.63 4.15 -9.76
N GLY A 126 10.38 3.77 -10.07
CA GLY A 126 9.99 3.36 -11.42
C GLY A 126 10.25 4.45 -12.45
N ALA A 127 9.80 5.69 -12.17
CA ALA A 127 10.04 6.84 -13.03
C ALA A 127 11.53 7.14 -13.18
N GLY A 128 12.29 7.10 -12.08
CA GLY A 128 13.73 7.35 -12.07
C GLY A 128 14.51 6.32 -12.88
N LEU A 129 14.24 5.03 -12.69
CA LEU A 129 14.94 3.96 -13.41
C LEU A 129 14.63 3.97 -14.91
N VAL A 130 13.36 4.17 -15.28
CA VAL A 130 12.98 4.31 -16.69
C VAL A 130 13.60 5.57 -17.31
N ARG A 131 13.66 6.68 -16.57
CA ARG A 131 14.34 7.91 -17.02
C ARG A 131 15.84 7.69 -17.24
N LEU A 132 16.49 6.89 -16.39
CA LEU A 132 17.91 6.54 -16.55
C LEU A 132 18.13 5.58 -17.73
N ALA A 133 17.22 4.64 -17.97
CA ALA A 133 17.35 3.63 -19.02
C ALA A 133 17.02 4.17 -20.42
N TYR A 134 15.99 5.02 -20.54
CA TYR A 134 15.48 5.50 -21.83
C TYR A 134 15.81 6.97 -22.11
N GLY A 135 16.27 7.72 -21.11
CA GLY A 135 16.58 9.15 -21.24
C GLY A 135 15.35 10.06 -21.23
N ALA A 136 15.60 11.37 -21.38
CA ALA A 136 14.56 12.34 -21.69
C ALA A 136 14.32 12.32 -23.20
N LEU A 137 13.20 11.77 -23.64
CA LEU A 137 12.90 11.74 -25.06
C LEU A 137 12.60 13.16 -25.53
N ASP A 138 13.50 13.72 -26.35
CA ASP A 138 13.30 14.97 -27.07
C ASP A 138 13.01 14.63 -28.54
N PHE A 139 11.73 14.67 -28.90
CA PHE A 139 11.29 14.42 -30.27
C PHE A 139 11.84 15.46 -31.25
N ASP A 140 12.21 16.66 -30.78
CA ASP A 140 12.72 17.72 -31.65
C ASP A 140 14.20 17.56 -32.00
N ALA A 141 14.96 16.89 -31.15
CA ALA A 141 16.39 16.63 -31.31
C ALA A 141 16.72 15.43 -32.22
N VAL A 142 15.73 14.66 -32.70
CA VAL A 142 15.95 13.46 -33.52
C VAL A 142 16.48 13.85 -34.92
N PRO A 143 17.72 13.47 -35.29
CA PRO A 143 18.29 13.81 -36.59
C PRO A 143 17.68 12.96 -37.71
N LEU A 144 16.81 13.59 -38.49
CA LEU A 144 16.12 13.04 -39.65
C LEU A 144 17.05 13.09 -40.87
N SER A 145 17.99 12.14 -40.96
CA SER A 145 19.16 12.24 -41.85
C SER A 145 19.06 11.55 -43.22
N LYS A 146 18.03 10.74 -43.51
CA LYS A 146 17.92 10.03 -44.80
C LYS A 146 16.51 10.00 -45.35
N SER A 147 16.37 10.07 -46.68
CA SER A 147 15.09 9.89 -47.39
C SER A 147 14.88 8.41 -47.73
N PRO A 148 13.74 7.78 -47.37
CA PRO A 148 12.61 8.33 -46.62
C PRO A 148 12.92 8.45 -45.11
N SER A 149 12.58 9.59 -44.52
CA SER A 149 13.02 9.92 -43.16
C SER A 149 12.05 9.39 -42.12
N VAL A 150 12.24 8.13 -41.79
CA VAL A 150 11.55 7.40 -40.73
C VAL A 150 12.54 7.19 -39.58
N ALA A 151 12.24 7.73 -38.41
CA ALA A 151 13.00 7.48 -37.19
C ALA A 151 12.15 6.67 -36.22
N TYR A 152 12.67 5.52 -35.81
CA TYR A 152 12.08 4.70 -34.75
C TYR A 152 12.59 5.21 -33.41
N VAL A 153 11.67 5.61 -32.54
CA VAL A 153 11.99 6.22 -31.25
C VAL A 153 11.37 5.36 -30.15
N THR A 154 12.16 5.05 -29.12
CA THR A 154 11.66 4.29 -27.96
C THR A 154 11.38 5.27 -26.83
N GLN A 155 10.12 5.38 -26.45
CA GLN A 155 9.67 6.21 -25.34
C GLN A 155 9.61 5.39 -24.04
N ALA A 156 10.02 6.05 -22.96
CA ALA A 156 9.86 5.59 -21.60
C ALA A 156 8.40 5.21 -21.29
N PRO A 157 8.12 4.01 -20.74
CA PRO A 157 6.78 3.68 -20.27
C PRO A 157 6.30 4.67 -19.20
N PRO A 158 5.05 5.13 -19.27
CA PRO A 158 4.50 6.06 -18.29
C PRO A 158 4.17 5.31 -16.98
N VAL A 159 4.55 5.91 -15.84
CA VAL A 159 4.18 5.41 -14.51
C VAL A 159 2.72 5.73 -14.17
N PHE A 160 2.25 6.88 -14.64
CA PHE A 160 0.90 7.39 -14.39
C PHE A 160 0.11 7.52 -15.69
N PHE A 161 -1.21 7.48 -15.60
CA PHE A 161 -2.09 7.68 -16.76
C PHE A 161 -2.05 9.12 -17.32
N SER A 162 -1.59 10.08 -16.52
CA SER A 162 -1.43 11.48 -16.91
C SER A 162 -0.49 12.21 -15.97
N ASP A 163 0.07 13.31 -16.45
CA ASP A 163 0.89 14.24 -15.66
C ASP A 163 0.05 15.22 -14.82
N ARG A 164 -1.29 15.16 -14.90
CA ARG A 164 -2.16 16.03 -14.10
C ARG A 164 -2.07 15.69 -12.61
N PRO A 165 -1.87 16.68 -11.72
CA PRO A 165 -1.57 16.44 -10.30
C PRO A 165 -2.69 15.67 -9.58
N LEU A 166 -3.96 15.92 -9.94
CA LEU A 166 -5.09 15.20 -9.35
C LEU A 166 -5.10 13.72 -9.75
N GLN A 167 -4.77 13.39 -11.00
CA GLN A 167 -4.71 12.00 -11.43
C GLN A 167 -3.55 11.26 -10.76
N ILE A 168 -2.39 11.91 -10.63
CA ILE A 168 -1.26 11.38 -9.85
C ILE A 168 -1.68 11.11 -8.41
N ALA A 169 -2.33 12.08 -7.76
CA ALA A 169 -2.79 11.94 -6.38
C ALA A 169 -3.78 10.77 -6.22
N VAL A 170 -4.72 10.61 -7.15
CA VAL A 170 -5.67 9.49 -7.16
C VAL A 170 -4.96 8.16 -7.35
N SER A 171 -3.99 8.06 -8.27
CA SER A 171 -3.19 6.84 -8.47
C SER A 171 -2.38 6.47 -7.22
N LEU A 172 -1.83 7.45 -6.51
CA LEU A 172 -1.12 7.21 -5.25
C LEU A 172 -2.07 6.80 -4.11
N MET A 173 -3.31 7.32 -4.11
CA MET A 173 -4.34 6.98 -3.13
C MET A 173 -4.99 5.61 -3.40
N TRP A 174 -4.84 5.06 -4.60
CA TRP A 174 -5.42 3.78 -5.00
C TRP A 174 -5.13 2.63 -4.00
N PRO A 175 -3.87 2.29 -3.69
CA PRO A 175 -3.58 1.22 -2.72
C PRO A 175 -4.04 1.55 -1.30
N VAL A 176 -4.14 2.84 -0.94
CA VAL A 176 -4.71 3.27 0.35
C VAL A 176 -6.18 2.88 0.43
N GLY A 177 -6.95 3.17 -0.63
CA GLY A 177 -8.36 2.82 -0.73
C GLY A 177 -8.60 1.31 -0.73
N VAL A 178 -7.81 0.55 -1.51
CA VAL A 178 -7.90 -0.92 -1.55
C VAL A 178 -7.60 -1.53 -0.18
N ALA A 179 -6.52 -1.10 0.47
CA ALA A 179 -6.15 -1.62 1.78
C ALA A 179 -7.23 -1.31 2.85
N ALA A 180 -7.77 -0.09 2.85
CA ALA A 180 -8.85 0.30 3.74
C ALA A 180 -10.13 -0.51 3.49
N LEU A 181 -10.48 -0.75 2.23
CA LEU A 181 -11.64 -1.56 1.85
C LEU A 181 -11.49 -3.01 2.33
N VAL A 182 -10.35 -3.65 2.05
CA VAL A 182 -10.08 -5.04 2.47
C VAL A 182 -10.12 -5.15 3.99
N TYR A 183 -9.55 -4.19 4.70
CA TYR A 183 -9.62 -4.13 6.16
C TYR A 183 -11.06 -3.96 6.64
N ALA A 184 -11.84 -3.06 6.04
CA ALA A 184 -13.24 -2.84 6.41
C ALA A 184 -14.12 -4.08 6.19
N VAL A 185 -13.92 -4.83 5.10
CA VAL A 185 -14.62 -6.10 4.87
C VAL A 185 -14.30 -7.12 5.97
N ARG A 186 -13.05 -7.21 6.41
CA ARG A 186 -12.64 -8.09 7.54
C ARG A 186 -13.30 -7.68 8.85
N VAL A 187 -13.32 -6.38 9.14
CA VAL A 187 -14.01 -5.81 10.30
C VAL A 187 -15.49 -6.17 10.28
N ALA A 188 -16.17 -5.95 9.15
CA ALA A 188 -17.59 -6.24 9.01
C ALA A 188 -17.91 -7.73 9.15
N ALA A 189 -16.97 -8.61 8.77
CA ALA A 189 -17.12 -10.06 8.89
C ALA A 189 -16.87 -10.61 10.30
N ASP A 190 -16.17 -9.86 11.17
CA ASP A 190 -15.81 -10.30 12.52
C ASP A 190 -16.62 -9.55 13.59
N ALA A 191 -17.91 -9.87 13.70
CA ALA A 191 -18.87 -9.21 14.60
C ALA A 191 -18.55 -9.32 16.10
N ARG A 192 -17.53 -10.11 16.47
CA ARG A 192 -17.07 -10.32 17.85
C ARG A 192 -15.73 -9.67 18.14
N ASP A 193 -15.18 -8.93 17.18
CA ASP A 193 -13.91 -8.22 17.35
C ASP A 193 -14.16 -6.83 17.93
N ASP A 194 -13.58 -6.58 19.11
CA ASP A 194 -13.72 -5.31 19.82
C ASP A 194 -12.90 -4.17 19.18
N LEU A 195 -12.03 -4.44 18.18
CA LEU A 195 -11.24 -3.43 17.45
C LEU A 195 -10.46 -2.46 18.35
N GLY A 196 -10.10 -2.90 19.56
CA GLY A 196 -9.43 -2.06 20.56
C GLY A 196 -10.34 -1.11 21.34
N ALA A 197 -11.64 -1.38 21.43
CA ALA A 197 -12.57 -0.65 22.29
C ALA A 197 -12.10 -0.66 23.75
N LEU A 198 -12.21 0.49 24.42
CA LEU A 198 -11.89 0.67 25.84
C LEU A 198 -13.18 1.07 26.59
N PRO A 199 -13.52 0.41 27.72
CA PRO A 199 -12.77 -0.65 28.39
C PRO A 199 -12.85 -1.96 27.61
N PRO A 200 -11.79 -2.79 27.63
CA PRO A 200 -11.83 -4.09 26.97
C PRO A 200 -13.00 -4.84 27.58
N GLU A 201 -13.96 -5.30 26.76
CA GLU A 201 -15.01 -6.16 27.28
C GLU A 201 -14.31 -7.37 27.89
N ARG A 202 -14.37 -7.46 29.22
CA ARG A 202 -13.75 -8.55 29.97
C ARG A 202 -14.52 -9.78 29.52
N ARG A 203 -13.93 -10.54 28.60
CA ARG A 203 -14.40 -11.86 28.17
C ARG A 203 -14.91 -12.56 29.41
N ALA A 204 -16.23 -12.73 29.51
CA ALA A 204 -16.81 -13.60 30.50
C ALA A 204 -16.22 -14.97 30.16
N SER A 205 -15.15 -15.36 30.86
CA SER A 205 -14.71 -16.74 30.88
C SER A 205 -15.98 -17.50 31.18
N ALA A 206 -16.42 -18.32 30.23
CA ALA A 206 -17.36 -19.37 30.51
C ALA A 206 -16.65 -20.31 31.49
N ALA A 207 -16.59 -19.90 32.76
CA ALA A 207 -16.33 -20.76 33.86
C ALA A 207 -17.54 -21.70 33.86
N LEU A 208 -17.36 -22.85 33.20
CA LEU A 208 -18.19 -24.01 33.45
C LEU A 208 -18.28 -24.15 34.96
N PRO A 209 -19.47 -24.27 35.56
CA PRO A 209 -19.56 -24.55 36.97
C PRO A 209 -18.90 -25.92 37.18
N VAL A 210 -17.69 -25.91 37.71
CA VAL A 210 -17.14 -27.07 38.43
C VAL A 210 -18.06 -27.20 39.63
N GLY A 211 -19.08 -28.05 39.50
CA GLY A 211 -19.91 -28.52 40.58
C GLY A 211 -19.04 -29.32 41.56
N GLY A 212 -18.35 -28.60 42.44
CA GLY A 212 -17.78 -29.16 43.65
C GLY A 212 -18.91 -29.48 44.61
N GLY A 213 -19.32 -30.75 44.63
CA GLY A 213 -20.34 -31.26 45.53
C GLY A 213 -19.99 -32.66 45.99
N GLY A 214 -18.82 -32.81 46.63
CA GLY A 214 -18.47 -34.02 47.36
C GLY A 214 -18.99 -33.95 48.80
N ALA A 215 -19.69 -35.00 49.21
CA ALA A 215 -19.97 -35.45 50.57
C ALA A 215 -20.94 -34.63 51.44
N ALA A 216 -22.19 -35.11 51.49
CA ALA A 216 -22.96 -35.14 52.73
C ALA A 216 -23.53 -36.56 52.90
N GLU A 217 -22.78 -37.37 53.63
CA GLU A 217 -23.27 -38.54 54.35
C GLU A 217 -24.36 -38.10 55.32
N ALA A 218 -25.56 -38.66 55.18
CA ALA A 218 -26.55 -38.74 56.26
C ALA A 218 -27.52 -39.89 55.97
N ALA A 219 -27.20 -41.05 56.54
CA ALA A 219 -28.12 -42.15 56.74
C ALA A 219 -29.30 -41.71 57.63
N VAL A 220 -30.54 -42.06 57.25
CA VAL A 220 -31.62 -42.39 58.19
C VAL A 220 -32.55 -43.43 57.55
N SER A 221 -32.62 -44.57 58.25
CA SER A 221 -33.61 -45.66 58.34
C SER A 221 -34.58 -45.97 57.19
#